data_AF-A0A959JT21-F1
#
_entry.id   AF-A0A959JT21-F1
#
_cell.length_a   1.000
_cell.length_b   1.000
_cell.length_c   1.000
_cell.angle_alpha   90.00
_cell.angle_beta   90.00
_cell.angle_gamma   90.00
#
_symmetry.space_group_name_H-M   'P 1'
#
loop_
_entity.id
_entity.type
_entity.pdbx_description
1 polymer ?
#
loop_
_entity_poly.entity_id
_entity_poly.type
_entity_poly.pdbx_seq_one_letter_code
_entity_poly.pdbx_strand_id
1 'polypeptide(L)'
;MKLKKVIQLIGGYVLMLLLSCNIWAQKPAGTPSVASDAFDKKLERLLRFSVPVISVEALKGHEQEYILLDAREKEEFDVSHIDGAKWIG
;
A
#
# COMPACT_ATOMS: atom_id res chain seq x y z
N MET A 1 8.95 -50.41 17.08
CA MET A 1 8.64 -49.76 15.77
C MET A 1 7.48 -48.75 15.82
N LYS A 2 6.51 -48.90 16.74
CA LYS A 2 5.34 -47.99 16.84
C LYS A 2 5.68 -46.61 17.40
N LEU A 3 6.55 -46.51 18.42
CA LEU A 3 6.89 -45.23 19.07
C LEU A 3 7.66 -44.26 18.17
N LYS A 4 8.64 -44.75 17.39
CA LYS A 4 9.40 -43.93 16.43
C LYS A 4 8.50 -43.32 15.35
N LYS A 5 7.49 -44.08 14.89
CA LYS A 5 6.49 -43.60 13.92
C LYS A 5 5.60 -42.51 14.51
N VAL A 6 5.20 -42.63 15.77
CA VAL A 6 4.40 -41.60 16.47
C VAL A 6 5.19 -40.31 16.64
N ILE A 7 6.48 -40.41 17.01
CA ILE A 7 7.36 -39.23 17.14
C ILE A 7 7.56 -38.56 15.77
N GLN A 8 7.73 -39.33 14.70
CA GLN A 8 7.82 -38.80 13.34
C GLN A 8 6.52 -38.12 12.88
N LEU A 9 5.36 -38.66 13.25
CA LEU A 9 4.05 -38.07 12.95
C LEU A 9 3.82 -36.76 13.69
N ILE A 10 4.14 -36.71 14.99
CA ILE A 10 4.03 -35.50 15.81
C ILE A 10 5.02 -34.43 15.30
N GLY A 11 6.26 -34.82 15.01
CA GLY A 11 7.26 -33.92 14.44
C GLY A 11 6.83 -33.34 13.09
N GLY A 12 6.23 -34.15 12.21
CA GLY A 12 5.67 -33.70 10.95
C GLY A 12 4.50 -32.72 11.14
N TYR A 13 3.62 -32.98 12.10
CA TYR A 13 2.48 -32.11 12.40
C TYR A 13 2.92 -30.75 12.98
N VAL A 14 3.92 -30.76 13.87
CA VAL A 14 4.53 -29.54 14.42
C VAL A 14 5.25 -28.74 13.32
N LEU A 15 5.96 -29.41 12.41
CA LEU A 15 6.60 -28.75 11.27
C LEU A 15 5.55 -28.13 10.31
N MET A 16 4.43 -28.81 10.10
CA MET A 16 3.32 -28.30 9.29
C MET A 16 2.63 -27.08 9.93
N LEU A 17 2.45 -27.07 11.26
CA LEU A 17 1.94 -25.92 12.02
C LEU A 17 2.89 -24.71 11.99
N LEU A 18 4.21 -24.93 11.95
CA LEU A 18 5.20 -23.85 11.87
C LEU A 18 5.24 -23.18 10.49
N LEU A 19 4.86 -23.89 9.42
CA LEU A 19 4.82 -23.34 8.06
C LEU A 19 3.62 -22.44 7.79
N SER A 20 2.53 -22.54 8.58
CA SER A 20 1.32 -21.73 8.40
C SER A 20 1.42 -20.26 8.88
N CYS A 21 2.49 -19.87 9.58
CA CYS A 21 2.63 -18.51 10.15
C CYS A 21 3.29 -17.46 9.23
N ASN A 22 3.64 -17.78 7.97
CA ASN A 22 4.33 -16.84 7.08
C ASN A 22 3.41 -15.95 6.22
N ILE A 23 2.11 -15.92 6.50
CA ILE A 23 1.18 -15.03 5.82
C ILE A 23 1.02 -13.83 6.73
N TRP A 24 1.72 -12.72 6.50
CA TRP A 24 1.32 -11.31 6.77
C TRP A 24 2.51 -10.35 6.61
N ALA A 25 2.92 -10.17 5.36
CA ALA A 25 3.62 -8.96 4.91
C ALA A 25 3.31 -8.73 3.42
N GLN A 26 2.03 -8.79 3.05
CA GLN A 26 1.61 -8.42 1.71
C GLN A 26 1.55 -6.90 1.64
N LYS A 27 2.27 -6.30 0.68
CA LYS A 27 2.20 -4.85 0.42
C LYS A 27 0.71 -4.47 0.21
N PRO A 28 0.22 -3.35 0.77
CA PRO A 28 -1.15 -2.90 0.57
C PRO A 28 -1.48 -2.84 -0.93
N ALA A 29 -2.66 -3.34 -1.31
CA ALA A 29 -3.12 -3.22 -2.69
C ALA A 29 -3.19 -1.73 -3.09
N GLY A 30 -2.50 -1.36 -4.17
CA GLY A 30 -2.43 0.03 -4.65
C GLY A 30 -1.15 0.79 -4.31
N THR A 31 -0.12 0.17 -3.71
CA THR A 31 1.20 0.79 -3.58
C THR A 31 1.86 0.97 -4.96
N PRO A 32 2.12 2.21 -5.42
CA PRO A 32 2.87 2.42 -6.66
C PRO A 32 4.32 1.98 -6.46
N SER A 33 4.86 1.17 -7.37
CA SER A 33 6.27 0.77 -7.34
C SER A 33 7.09 1.66 -8.25
N VAL A 34 8.24 2.12 -7.77
CA VAL A 34 9.18 2.94 -8.53
C VAL A 34 10.42 2.14 -8.92
N ALA A 35 11.08 2.53 -10.01
CA ALA A 35 12.21 1.75 -10.56
C ALA A 35 13.43 1.64 -9.61
N SER A 36 13.59 2.58 -8.68
CA SER A 36 14.66 2.56 -7.68
C SER A 36 14.19 1.90 -6.39
N ASP A 37 14.75 0.73 -6.06
CA ASP A 37 14.43 -0.02 -4.84
C ASP A 37 14.66 0.80 -3.55
N ALA A 38 15.74 1.59 -3.51
CA ALA A 38 16.02 2.47 -2.36
C ALA A 38 14.95 3.57 -2.20
N PHE A 39 14.44 4.09 -3.32
CA PHE A 39 13.37 5.08 -3.30
C PHE A 39 12.02 4.44 -2.96
N ASP A 40 11.73 3.24 -3.48
CA ASP A 40 10.52 2.47 -3.17
C ASP A 40 10.40 2.22 -1.66
N LYS A 41 11.46 1.72 -1.03
CA LYS A 41 11.52 1.50 0.43
C LYS A 41 11.41 2.79 1.24
N LYS A 42 11.83 3.93 0.68
CA LYS A 42 11.63 5.24 1.33
C LYS A 42 10.15 5.61 1.29
N LEU A 43 9.50 5.46 0.13
CA LEU A 43 8.07 5.75 -0.04
C LEU A 43 7.20 4.87 0.87
N GLU A 44 7.48 3.56 0.93
CA GLU A 44 6.75 2.62 1.80
C GLU A 44 6.77 3.01 3.28
N ARG A 45 7.86 3.65 3.74
CA ARG A 45 7.98 4.10 5.13
C ARG A 45 7.25 5.42 5.39
N LEU A 46 7.18 6.28 4.38
CA LEU A 46 6.57 7.59 4.48
C LEU A 46 5.05 7.54 4.30
N LEU A 47 4.56 6.63 3.46
CA LEU A 47 3.16 6.56 3.07
C LEU A 47 2.45 5.43 3.82
N ARG A 48 1.49 5.80 4.68
CA ARG A 48 0.70 4.85 5.48
C ARG A 48 -0.51 4.27 4.73
N PHE A 49 -0.85 4.82 3.56
CA PHE A 49 -2.02 4.45 2.75
C PHE A 49 -3.31 4.24 3.57
N SER A 50 -3.51 5.08 4.60
CA SER A 50 -4.65 4.97 5.52
C SER A 50 -5.96 5.50 4.94
N VAL A 51 -5.90 6.07 3.74
CA VAL A 51 -7.05 6.53 2.95
C VAL A 51 -6.91 5.95 1.53
N PRO A 52 -8.02 5.71 0.82
CA PRO A 52 -7.98 5.27 -0.57
C PRO A 52 -7.20 6.25 -1.45
N VAL A 53 -6.41 5.71 -2.37
CA VAL A 53 -5.66 6.49 -3.36
C VAL A 53 -6.34 6.41 -4.73
N ILE A 54 -6.21 7.46 -5.53
CA ILE A 54 -6.68 7.53 -6.92
C ILE A 54 -5.48 7.81 -7.83
N SER A 55 -5.43 7.19 -9.01
CA SER A 55 -4.40 7.51 -10.00
C SER A 55 -4.80 8.72 -10.84
N VAL A 56 -3.84 9.35 -11.51
CA VAL A 56 -4.09 10.50 -12.40
C VAL A 56 -5.02 10.09 -13.55
N GLU A 57 -4.82 8.91 -14.11
CA GLU A 57 -5.63 8.37 -15.21
C GLU A 57 -7.06 8.12 -14.78
N ALA A 58 -7.25 7.58 -13.56
CA ALA A 58 -8.58 7.38 -12.99
C ALA A 58 -9.28 8.72 -12.73
N LEU A 59 -8.57 9.73 -12.21
CA LEU A 59 -9.15 11.04 -11.98
C LEU A 59 -9.58 11.72 -13.29
N LYS A 60 -8.74 11.67 -14.32
CA LYS A 60 -8.98 12.35 -15.61
C LYS A 60 -10.30 11.95 -16.30
N GLY A 61 -10.78 10.73 -16.06
CA GLY A 61 -12.06 10.24 -16.59
C GLY A 61 -13.30 10.67 -15.79
N HIS A 62 -13.11 11.16 -14.56
CA HIS A 62 -14.16 11.30 -13.56
C HIS A 62 -14.07 12.64 -12.79
N GLU A 63 -13.39 13.65 -13.35
CA GLU A 63 -13.13 14.93 -12.65
C GLU A 63 -14.40 15.61 -12.12
N GLN A 64 -15.52 15.48 -12.83
CA GLN A 64 -16.81 16.08 -12.47
C GLN A 64 -17.52 15.34 -11.32
N GLU A 65 -17.08 14.13 -10.96
CA GLU A 65 -17.66 13.33 -9.87
C GLU A 65 -17.03 13.65 -8.50
N TYR A 66 -15.94 14.42 -8.49
CA TYR A 66 -15.17 14.72 -7.28
C TYR A 66 -15.11 16.21 -6.98
N ILE A 67 -15.05 16.53 -5.70
CA ILE A 67 -14.62 17.86 -5.24
C ILE A 67 -13.11 17.79 -5.04
N LEU A 68 -12.37 18.53 -5.87
CA LEU A 68 -10.93 18.62 -5.77
C LEU A 68 -10.53 19.66 -4.73
N LEU A 69 -9.69 19.25 -3.79
CA LEU A 69 -9.15 20.10 -2.74
C LEU A 69 -7.62 20.09 -2.84
N ASP A 70 -7.02 21.26 -3.01
CA ASP A 70 -5.57 21.43 -3.05
C ASP A 70 -5.10 21.95 -1.68
N ALA A 71 -4.22 21.19 -1.03
CA ALA A 71 -3.70 21.43 0.31
C ALA A 71 -2.21 21.80 0.28
N ARG A 72 -1.73 22.34 -0.85
CA ARG A 72 -0.42 22.96 -0.97
C ARG A 72 -0.46 24.42 -0.55
N GLU A 73 0.72 24.92 -0.18
CA GLU A 73 0.94 26.34 0.15
C GLU A 73 0.35 27.27 -0.92
N LYS A 74 -0.15 28.42 -0.47
CA LYS A 74 -0.89 29.36 -1.31
C LYS A 74 -0.07 29.78 -2.55
N GLU A 75 1.23 29.99 -2.36
CA GLU A 75 2.16 30.38 -3.41
C GLU A 75 2.30 29.30 -4.49
N GLU A 76 2.26 28.01 -4.12
CA GLU A 76 2.29 26.91 -5.10
C GLU A 76 0.96 26.80 -5.85
N PHE A 77 -0.17 26.94 -5.14
CA PHE A 77 -1.49 26.90 -5.72
C PHE A 77 -1.70 28.02 -6.76
N ASP A 78 -1.25 29.23 -6.44
CA ASP A 78 -1.40 30.41 -7.31
C ASP A 78 -0.55 30.32 -8.58
N VAL A 79 0.57 29.57 -8.55
CA VAL A 79 1.37 29.29 -9.75
C VAL A 79 0.66 28.30 -10.67
N SER A 80 0.15 27.20 -10.13
CA SER A 80 -0.58 26.19 -10.90
C SER A 80 -1.31 25.22 -9.98
N HIS A 81 -2.52 24.83 -10.38
CA HIS A 81 -3.33 23.80 -9.74
C HIS A 81 -4.18 23.08 -10.78
N ILE A 82 -4.83 21.98 -10.39
CA ILE A 82 -5.79 21.28 -11.24
C ILE A 82 -7.03 22.17 -11.40
N ASP A 83 -7.50 22.34 -12.64
CA ASP A 83 -8.67 23.16 -12.94
C ASP A 83 -9.89 22.75 -12.08
N GLY A 84 -10.52 23.73 -11.45
CA GLY A 84 -11.68 23.52 -10.56
C GLY A 84 -11.34 23.07 -9.14
N ALA A 85 -10.06 22.87 -8.79
CA ALA A 85 -9.67 22.59 -7.41
C ALA A 85 -9.87 23.80 -6.49
N LYS A 86 -10.26 23.53 -5.24
CA LYS A 86 -10.39 24.53 -4.18
C LYS A 86 -9.16 24.49 -3.30
N TRP A 87 -8.51 25.64 -3.11
CA TRP A 87 -7.43 25.77 -2.13
C TRP A 87 -7.99 25.66 -0.70
N ILE A 88 -7.38 24.81 0.13
CA ILE A 88 -7.80 24.57 1.52
C ILE A 88 -6.66 24.66 2.55
N GLY A 89 -5.42 24.92 2.15
CA GLY A 89 -4.31 25.05 3.10
C GLY A 89 -2.96 25.23 2.43
#